data_AF-A4JWE9-F1
#
_entry.id   AF-A4JWE9-F1
#
_cell.length_a   1.000
_cell.length_b   1.000
_cell.length_c   1.000
_cell.angle_alpha   90.00
_cell.angle_beta   90.00
_cell.angle_gamma   90.00
#
_symmetry.space_group_name_H-M   'P 1'
#
loop_
_entity.id
_entity.type
_entity.pdbx_description
1 polymer ?
#
loop_
_entity_poly.entity_id
_entity_poly.type
_entity_poly.pdbx_seq_one_letter_code
_entity_poly.pdbx_strand_id
1 'polypeptide(L)'
;MIVFSPLSTRRLDVTLHELGIGDEIALCYLPDKAHEKALTAFLQCAIKAASTPSPKHIADPRAWTVSERLLVLAHYTTHTASDGPNYAVTEAGKLFDYLDMSRDLPGALPTFDACGDQWTVHPLIGAEAEALETLQLESDLNGHSFWLMGLLAAQLKRPGETAPDAVANPTEYIDWLRTRHAVMRALPGSVTSELFAKYRDAQAQAMQFFRVWFDGEGIIVLPKEAGDPLSPARFLVLACLSELALSLTGKS
;
A
#
# COMPACT_ATOMS: atom_id res chain seq x y z
N MET A 1 -9.99 23.55 -14.01
CA MET A 1 -10.90 22.49 -13.54
C MET A 1 -10.56 21.24 -14.30
N ILE A 2 -9.87 20.34 -13.62
CA ILE A 2 -9.42 19.05 -14.17
C ILE A 2 -10.62 18.10 -14.21
N VAL A 3 -10.81 17.41 -15.33
CA VAL A 3 -11.87 16.41 -15.50
C VAL A 3 -11.27 15.04 -15.30
N PHE A 4 -11.68 14.35 -14.24
CA PHE A 4 -11.22 13.00 -13.94
C PHE A 4 -12.11 11.97 -14.64
N SER A 5 -11.50 11.06 -15.39
CA SER A 5 -12.18 9.87 -15.87
C SER A 5 -12.50 8.94 -14.70
N PRO A 6 -13.64 8.20 -14.70
CA PRO A 6 -13.92 7.18 -13.70
C PRO A 6 -12.84 6.09 -13.69
N LEU A 7 -12.51 5.58 -12.51
CA LEU A 7 -11.62 4.43 -12.33
C LEU A 7 -12.46 3.25 -11.85
N SER A 8 -12.55 2.24 -12.71
CA SER A 8 -13.27 1.00 -12.39
C SER A 8 -12.34 -0.21 -12.56
N THR A 9 -12.28 -1.03 -11.53
CA THR A 9 -11.60 -2.33 -11.50
C THR A 9 -12.59 -3.38 -11.00
N ARG A 10 -12.16 -4.62 -10.78
CA ARG A 10 -13.05 -5.63 -10.16
C ARG A 10 -13.51 -5.27 -8.75
N ARG A 11 -12.72 -4.49 -8.00
CA ARG A 11 -12.95 -4.15 -6.59
C ARG A 11 -13.24 -2.67 -6.31
N LEU A 12 -12.91 -1.82 -7.27
CA LEU A 12 -13.05 -0.37 -7.17
C LEU A 12 -13.99 0.13 -8.25
N ASP A 13 -14.82 1.09 -7.89
CA ASP A 13 -15.56 1.89 -8.86
C ASP A 13 -15.72 3.28 -8.27
N VAL A 14 -14.81 4.17 -8.65
CA VAL A 14 -14.61 5.47 -8.00
C VAL A 14 -14.48 6.59 -9.01
N THR A 15 -14.95 7.76 -8.60
CA THR A 15 -14.78 9.02 -9.32
C THR A 15 -14.03 9.99 -8.41
N LEU A 16 -13.06 10.68 -8.99
CA LEU A 16 -12.19 11.62 -8.27
C LEU A 16 -12.60 13.06 -8.59
N HIS A 17 -12.09 13.99 -7.79
CA HIS A 17 -12.14 15.41 -8.07
C HIS A 17 -10.84 16.10 -7.68
N GLU A 18 -10.62 17.27 -8.26
CA GLU A 18 -9.46 18.13 -7.97
C GLU A 18 -9.53 18.58 -6.51
N LEU A 19 -8.42 18.40 -5.77
CA LEU A 19 -8.32 18.83 -4.38
C LEU A 19 -8.45 20.35 -4.26
N GLY A 20 -9.07 20.81 -3.16
CA GLY A 20 -9.00 22.21 -2.79
C GLY A 20 -7.65 22.55 -2.16
N ILE A 21 -7.21 23.81 -2.29
CA ILE A 21 -5.94 24.26 -1.68
C ILE A 21 -5.86 24.01 -0.16
N GLY A 22 -7.01 24.04 0.52
CA GLY A 22 -7.08 23.71 1.95
C GLY A 22 -6.75 22.25 2.26
N ASP A 23 -7.24 21.32 1.42
CA ASP A 23 -6.94 19.89 1.55
C ASP A 23 -5.46 19.63 1.25
N GLU A 24 -4.91 20.25 0.21
CA GLU A 24 -3.48 20.11 -0.12
C GLU A 24 -2.59 20.60 1.02
N ILE A 25 -2.88 21.77 1.61
CA ILE A 25 -2.16 22.29 2.77
C ILE A 25 -2.28 21.34 3.97
N ALA A 26 -3.46 20.78 4.22
CA ALA A 26 -3.66 19.82 5.31
C ALA A 26 -2.84 18.55 5.11
N LEU A 27 -2.75 18.04 3.87
CA LEU A 27 -1.91 16.89 3.52
C LEU A 27 -0.41 17.19 3.72
N CYS A 28 0.04 18.39 3.37
CA CYS A 28 1.43 18.81 3.60
C CYS A 28 1.85 18.84 5.08
N TYR A 29 0.90 19.03 6.01
CA TYR A 29 1.18 19.04 7.45
C TYR A 29 1.26 17.65 8.09
N LEU A 30 0.97 16.58 7.34
CA LEU A 30 1.16 15.23 7.84
C LEU A 30 2.66 14.90 8.03
N PRO A 31 3.02 14.05 9.00
CA PRO A 31 4.43 13.70 9.22
C PRO A 31 5.06 13.04 7.99
N ASP A 32 6.31 13.37 7.68
CA ASP A 32 6.99 12.91 6.46
C ASP A 32 7.12 11.39 6.36
N LYS A 33 7.22 10.72 7.51
CA LYS A 33 7.32 9.26 7.61
C LYS A 33 5.96 8.56 7.69
N ALA A 34 4.86 9.31 7.59
CA ALA A 34 3.51 8.78 7.69
C ALA A 34 2.89 8.58 6.28
N HIS A 35 3.57 7.80 5.43
CA HIS A 35 3.22 7.60 4.03
C HIS A 35 1.84 6.96 3.85
N GLU A 36 1.55 5.90 4.61
CA GLU A 36 0.30 5.16 4.48
C GLU A 36 -0.87 5.95 5.05
N LYS A 37 -0.64 6.66 6.16
CA LYS A 37 -1.61 7.59 6.72
C LYS A 37 -1.89 8.76 5.78
N ALA A 38 -0.86 9.32 5.15
CA ALA A 38 -1.00 10.38 4.16
C ALA A 38 -1.81 9.91 2.95
N LEU A 39 -1.56 8.69 2.47
CA LEU A 39 -2.34 8.10 1.38
C LEU A 39 -3.82 7.95 1.77
N THR A 40 -4.15 7.55 3.00
CA THR A 40 -5.54 7.49 3.46
C THR A 40 -6.19 8.86 3.51
N ALA A 41 -5.51 9.85 4.09
CA ALA A 41 -6.03 11.22 4.14
C ALA A 41 -6.27 11.78 2.73
N PHE A 42 -5.32 11.56 1.81
CA PHE A 42 -5.46 11.95 0.41
C PHE A 42 -6.67 11.31 -0.25
N LEU A 43 -6.85 9.98 -0.11
CA LEU A 43 -7.95 9.27 -0.73
C LEU A 43 -9.31 9.75 -0.19
N GLN A 44 -9.40 10.03 1.12
CA GLN A 44 -10.60 10.57 1.74
C GLN A 44 -10.99 11.95 1.18
N CYS A 45 -10.01 12.78 0.81
CA CYS A 45 -10.26 14.08 0.20
C CYS A 45 -10.50 13.98 -1.31
N ALA A 46 -9.78 13.12 -2.04
CA ALA A 46 -9.82 13.09 -3.51
C ALA A 46 -11.04 12.33 -4.08
N ILE A 47 -11.58 11.35 -3.35
CA ILE A 47 -12.72 10.55 -3.81
C ILE A 47 -14.00 11.39 -3.71
N LYS A 48 -14.59 11.69 -4.87
CA LYS A 48 -15.88 12.39 -4.95
C LYS A 48 -17.05 11.45 -4.69
N ALA A 49 -17.00 10.28 -5.29
CA ALA A 49 -17.99 9.24 -5.11
C ALA A 49 -17.38 7.86 -5.36
N ALA A 50 -17.83 6.88 -4.58
CA ALA A 50 -17.60 5.46 -4.82
C ALA A 50 -18.97 4.78 -5.00
N SER A 51 -19.02 3.76 -5.86
CA SER A 51 -20.23 2.95 -6.00
C SER A 51 -20.65 2.32 -4.68
N THR A 52 -21.95 2.02 -4.56
CA THR A 52 -22.52 1.45 -3.34
C THR A 52 -21.75 0.19 -2.92
N PRO A 53 -21.33 0.09 -1.64
CA PRO A 53 -20.62 -1.08 -1.17
C PRO A 53 -21.35 -2.36 -1.53
N SER A 54 -20.64 -3.29 -2.14
CA SER A 54 -21.12 -4.63 -2.44
C SER A 54 -20.01 -5.62 -2.12
N PRO A 55 -20.27 -6.94 -2.03
CA PRO A 55 -19.19 -7.92 -1.89
C PRO A 55 -18.11 -7.81 -2.98
N LYS A 56 -18.44 -7.17 -4.11
CA LYS A 56 -17.52 -6.87 -5.19
C LYS A 56 -16.91 -5.47 -5.14
N HIS A 57 -17.53 -4.49 -4.49
CA HIS A 57 -17.05 -3.10 -4.48
C HIS A 57 -16.88 -2.60 -3.05
N ILE A 58 -15.67 -2.19 -2.70
CA ILE A 58 -15.34 -1.72 -1.36
C ILE A 58 -15.28 -0.20 -1.40
N ALA A 59 -16.01 0.49 -0.51
CA ALA A 59 -16.04 1.96 -0.52
C ALA A 59 -14.98 2.60 0.39
N ASP A 60 -14.66 1.99 1.53
CA ASP A 60 -13.67 2.55 2.47
C ASP A 60 -12.24 2.31 1.93
N PRO A 61 -11.45 3.35 1.64
CA PRO A 61 -10.10 3.21 1.13
C PRO A 61 -9.14 2.47 2.06
N ARG A 62 -9.44 2.42 3.36
CA ARG A 62 -8.65 1.66 4.34
C ARG A 62 -8.81 0.15 4.17
N ALA A 63 -9.91 -0.29 3.57
CA ALA A 63 -10.20 -1.69 3.25
C ALA A 63 -9.69 -2.11 1.85
N TRP A 64 -9.15 -1.18 1.06
CA TRP A 64 -8.52 -1.47 -0.21
C TRP A 64 -7.13 -2.05 -0.01
N THR A 65 -6.70 -2.90 -0.94
CA THR A 65 -5.31 -3.35 -0.97
C THR A 65 -4.38 -2.16 -1.16
N VAL A 66 -3.14 -2.27 -0.71
CA VAL A 66 -2.11 -1.25 -0.95
C VAL A 66 -1.98 -0.95 -2.45
N SER A 67 -1.99 -1.98 -3.30
CA SER A 67 -1.96 -1.79 -4.76
C SER A 67 -3.18 -1.03 -5.30
N GLU A 68 -4.38 -1.29 -4.79
CA GLU A 68 -5.60 -0.57 -5.15
C GLU A 68 -5.50 0.92 -4.77
N ARG A 69 -4.98 1.24 -3.59
CA ARG A 69 -4.77 2.62 -3.12
C ARG A 69 -3.73 3.35 -3.97
N LEU A 70 -2.62 2.67 -4.30
CA LEU A 70 -1.58 3.19 -5.19
C LEU A 70 -2.13 3.44 -6.61
N LEU A 71 -3.02 2.57 -7.10
CA LEU A 71 -3.63 2.74 -8.42
C LEU A 71 -4.48 4.00 -8.46
N VAL A 72 -5.24 4.29 -7.41
CA VAL A 72 -6.08 5.50 -7.32
C VAL A 72 -5.21 6.76 -7.25
N LEU A 73 -4.12 6.74 -6.47
CA LEU A 73 -3.15 7.84 -6.44
C LEU A 73 -2.49 8.06 -7.81
N ALA A 74 -2.07 6.98 -8.48
CA ALA A 74 -1.48 7.07 -9.81
C ALA A 74 -2.51 7.63 -10.82
N HIS A 75 -3.75 7.15 -10.78
CA HIS A 75 -4.85 7.62 -11.63
C HIS A 75 -5.13 9.10 -11.41
N TYR A 76 -5.17 9.57 -10.16
CA TYR A 76 -5.27 11.00 -9.86
C TYR A 76 -4.13 11.78 -10.53
N THR A 77 -2.89 11.31 -10.33
CA THR A 77 -1.68 11.96 -10.84
C THR A 77 -1.65 11.99 -12.36
N THR A 78 -2.16 10.97 -13.07
CA THR A 78 -2.25 10.99 -14.54
C THR A 78 -3.10 12.13 -15.10
N HIS A 79 -4.02 12.68 -14.30
CA HIS A 79 -4.88 13.81 -14.70
C HIS A 79 -4.32 15.16 -14.26
N THR A 80 -3.45 15.20 -13.25
CA THR A 80 -2.92 16.44 -12.68
C THR A 80 -1.47 16.73 -13.10
N ALA A 81 -0.71 15.70 -13.46
CA ALA A 81 0.69 15.84 -13.84
C ALA A 81 0.86 16.61 -15.17
N SER A 82 1.84 17.51 -15.20
CA SER A 82 2.13 18.38 -16.34
C SER A 82 2.87 17.66 -17.49
N ASP A 83 3.55 16.56 -17.20
CA ASP A 83 4.30 15.71 -18.14
C ASP A 83 3.44 14.60 -18.78
N GLY A 84 2.15 14.57 -18.47
CA GLY A 84 1.14 13.71 -19.09
C GLY A 84 0.85 12.41 -18.33
N PRO A 85 0.06 11.49 -18.93
CA PRO A 85 -0.47 10.32 -18.21
C PRO A 85 0.58 9.25 -17.88
N ASN A 86 1.76 9.28 -18.51
CA ASN A 86 2.89 8.40 -18.19
C ASN A 86 4.03 9.23 -17.57
N TYR A 87 3.70 9.86 -16.45
CA TYR A 87 4.57 10.80 -15.75
C TYR A 87 5.82 10.11 -15.17
N ALA A 88 6.86 10.91 -14.91
CA ALA A 88 8.08 10.46 -14.27
C ALA A 88 7.83 10.13 -12.79
N VAL A 89 8.25 8.93 -12.35
CA VAL A 89 8.12 8.47 -10.96
C VAL A 89 9.49 8.44 -10.26
N THR A 90 10.56 8.21 -11.04
CA THR A 90 11.95 8.32 -10.60
C THR A 90 12.73 9.14 -11.64
N GLU A 91 14.03 9.37 -11.42
CA GLU A 91 14.88 10.06 -12.39
C GLU A 91 14.89 9.40 -13.78
N ALA A 92 14.74 8.07 -13.84
CA ALA A 92 14.82 7.30 -15.08
C ALA A 92 13.53 6.55 -15.45
N GLY A 93 12.64 6.29 -14.48
CA GLY A 93 11.45 5.45 -14.66
C GLY A 93 10.14 6.24 -14.68
N LYS A 94 9.19 5.77 -15.48
CA LYS A 94 7.85 6.34 -15.65
C LYS A 94 6.77 5.40 -15.15
N LEU A 95 5.55 5.90 -14.93
CA LEU A 95 4.42 5.11 -14.39
C LEU A 95 4.27 3.73 -15.04
N PHE A 96 4.29 3.65 -16.37
CA PHE A 96 4.05 2.41 -17.11
C PHE A 96 5.19 1.38 -17.01
N ASP A 97 6.35 1.76 -16.46
CA ASP A 97 7.43 0.81 -16.12
C ASP A 97 7.11 0.04 -14.83
N TYR A 98 6.17 0.54 -14.02
CA TYR A 98 5.77 -0.04 -12.73
C TYR A 98 4.33 -0.60 -12.74
N LEU A 99 3.43 0.00 -13.52
CA LEU A 99 2.01 -0.35 -13.55
C LEU A 99 1.69 -1.45 -14.58
N ASP A 100 0.97 -2.49 -14.14
CA ASP A 100 0.41 -3.55 -15.00
C ASP A 100 -1.11 -3.69 -14.79
N MET A 101 -1.89 -2.97 -15.60
CA MET A 101 -3.36 -3.01 -15.57
C MET A 101 -3.95 -4.38 -15.97
N SER A 102 -3.17 -5.27 -16.58
CA SER A 102 -3.66 -6.62 -16.93
C SER A 102 -3.82 -7.52 -15.70
N ARG A 103 -3.22 -7.14 -14.56
CA ARG A 103 -3.25 -7.88 -13.30
C ARG A 103 -4.36 -7.43 -12.35
N ASP A 104 -5.52 -7.12 -12.91
CA ASP A 104 -6.78 -6.93 -12.15
C ASP A 104 -7.41 -8.29 -11.80
N LEU A 105 -6.66 -9.19 -11.15
CA LEU A 105 -7.12 -10.54 -10.84
C LEU A 105 -7.13 -10.79 -9.33
N PRO A 106 -8.32 -10.84 -8.69
CA PRO A 106 -8.50 -11.61 -7.47
C PRO A 106 -8.44 -13.09 -7.85
N GLY A 107 -7.22 -13.64 -7.93
CA GLY A 107 -7.00 -15.08 -7.94
C GLY A 107 -7.38 -15.70 -6.60
N ALA A 108 -7.33 -17.03 -6.51
CA ALA A 108 -7.31 -17.68 -5.21
C ALA A 108 -6.10 -17.17 -4.41
N LEU A 109 -6.28 -16.97 -3.10
CA LEU A 109 -5.17 -16.56 -2.25
C LEU A 109 -4.07 -17.62 -2.31
N PRO A 110 -2.80 -17.26 -2.54
CA PRO A 110 -1.72 -18.22 -2.55
C PRO A 110 -1.58 -18.89 -1.19
N THR A 111 -1.50 -20.21 -1.20
CA THR A 111 -1.31 -21.05 -0.01
C THR A 111 -0.07 -21.91 -0.20
N PHE A 112 0.70 -22.13 0.86
CA PHE A 112 1.89 -22.97 0.85
C PHE A 112 2.13 -23.64 2.20
N ASP A 113 2.81 -24.78 2.18
CA ASP A 113 3.28 -25.45 3.40
C ASP A 113 4.70 -25.01 3.71
N ALA A 114 4.95 -24.65 4.98
CA ALA A 114 6.28 -24.30 5.49
C ALA A 114 6.34 -24.57 6.99
N CYS A 115 7.48 -25.13 7.44
CA CYS A 115 7.75 -25.32 8.87
C CYS A 115 6.68 -26.15 9.62
N GLY A 116 6.02 -27.08 8.91
CA GLY A 116 4.97 -27.94 9.47
C GLY A 116 3.58 -27.33 9.54
N ASP A 117 3.40 -26.08 9.13
CA ASP A 117 2.12 -25.38 9.06
C ASP A 117 1.74 -25.09 7.60
N GLN A 118 0.44 -24.93 7.35
CA GLN A 118 -0.07 -24.37 6.11
C GLN A 118 -0.33 -22.87 6.28
N TRP A 119 0.14 -22.07 5.34
CA TRP A 119 0.06 -20.61 5.37
C TRP A 119 -0.68 -20.09 4.15
N THR A 120 -1.53 -19.10 4.34
CA THR A 120 -2.20 -18.36 3.27
C THR A 120 -1.72 -16.90 3.27
N VAL A 121 -1.38 -16.37 2.10
CA VAL A 121 -0.97 -14.97 1.93
C VAL A 121 -2.19 -14.12 1.62
N HIS A 122 -2.47 -13.17 2.51
CA HIS A 122 -3.50 -12.16 2.30
C HIS A 122 -2.88 -10.88 1.72
N PRO A 123 -3.54 -10.22 0.75
CA PRO A 123 -3.15 -8.89 0.30
C PRO A 123 -3.14 -7.93 1.48
N LEU A 124 -2.09 -7.11 1.59
CA LEU A 124 -2.02 -6.07 2.61
C LEU A 124 -3.02 -4.97 2.27
N ILE A 125 -3.93 -4.67 3.19
CA ILE A 125 -4.86 -3.55 3.02
C ILE A 125 -4.33 -2.27 3.68
N GLY A 126 -4.90 -1.12 3.33
CA GLY A 126 -4.45 0.17 3.83
C GLY A 126 -4.42 0.29 5.35
N ALA A 127 -5.47 -0.16 6.03
CA ALA A 127 -5.52 -0.15 7.49
C ALA A 127 -4.40 -0.97 8.14
N GLU A 128 -4.04 -2.10 7.54
CA GLU A 128 -2.96 -2.95 8.04
C GLU A 128 -1.59 -2.30 7.81
N ALA A 129 -1.41 -1.62 6.67
CA ALA A 129 -0.20 -0.87 6.36
C ALA A 129 -0.01 0.34 7.31
N GLU A 130 -1.08 1.08 7.59
CA GLU A 130 -1.07 2.17 8.59
C GLU A 130 -0.79 1.66 10.02
N ALA A 131 -1.30 0.48 10.37
CA ALA A 131 -0.99 -0.15 11.65
C ALA A 131 0.50 -0.51 11.77
N LEU A 132 1.12 -1.00 10.71
CA LEU A 132 2.58 -1.25 10.66
C LEU A 132 3.38 0.04 10.79
N GLU A 133 3.00 1.10 10.08
CA GLU A 133 3.63 2.42 10.18
C GLU A 133 3.54 2.98 11.61
N THR A 134 2.36 2.88 12.23
CA THR A 134 2.15 3.27 13.63
C THR A 134 3.05 2.49 14.58
N LEU A 135 3.09 1.16 14.43
CA LEU A 135 3.93 0.30 15.25
C LEU A 135 5.43 0.59 15.06
N GLN A 136 5.86 0.99 13.86
CA GLN A 136 7.25 1.34 13.60
C GLN A 136 7.68 2.57 14.41
N LEU A 137 6.81 3.57 14.50
CA LEU A 137 7.06 4.80 15.26
C LEU A 137 7.13 4.55 16.78
N GLU A 138 6.47 3.49 17.27
CA GLU A 138 6.48 3.08 18.67
C GLU A 138 7.60 2.08 19.01
N SER A 139 8.32 1.55 18.01
CA SER A 139 9.27 0.45 18.20
C SER A 139 10.72 0.94 18.23
N ASP A 140 11.53 0.30 19.08
CA ASP A 140 13.00 0.40 19.03
C ASP A 140 13.59 -0.23 17.76
N LEU A 141 12.78 -1.02 17.04
CA LEU A 141 13.16 -1.63 15.78
C LEU A 141 12.69 -0.79 14.62
N ASN A 142 13.61 -0.54 13.72
CA ASN A 142 13.38 0.27 12.54
C ASN A 142 13.96 -0.43 11.32
N GLY A 143 13.74 0.19 10.16
CA GLY A 143 14.33 -0.27 8.92
C GLY A 143 13.68 -1.54 8.38
N HIS A 144 14.43 -2.19 7.47
CA HIS A 144 13.92 -3.26 6.63
C HIS A 144 13.48 -4.51 7.43
N SER A 145 14.16 -4.82 8.53
CA SER A 145 13.82 -5.98 9.37
C SER A 145 12.48 -5.81 10.10
N PHE A 146 12.13 -4.59 10.50
CA PHE A 146 10.83 -4.27 11.09
C PHE A 146 9.71 -4.58 10.09
N TRP A 147 9.83 -4.04 8.87
CA TRP A 147 8.83 -4.19 7.82
C TRP A 147 8.71 -5.64 7.35
N LEU A 148 9.82 -6.36 7.17
CA LEU A 148 9.79 -7.78 6.82
C LEU A 148 8.95 -8.59 7.81
N MET A 149 9.26 -8.46 9.11
CA MET A 149 8.56 -9.23 10.15
C MET A 149 7.10 -8.78 10.30
N GLY A 150 6.84 -7.49 10.12
CA GLY A 150 5.50 -6.94 10.13
C GLY A 150 4.61 -7.44 9.00
N LEU A 151 5.16 -7.53 7.79
CA LEU A 151 4.43 -8.05 6.64
C LEU A 151 4.14 -9.54 6.78
N LEU A 152 5.11 -10.33 7.25
CA LEU A 152 4.85 -11.73 7.60
C LEU A 152 3.74 -11.82 8.65
N ALA A 153 3.76 -10.99 9.69
CA ALA A 153 2.75 -10.99 10.76
C ALA A 153 1.35 -10.57 10.27
N ALA A 154 1.25 -9.56 9.41
CA ALA A 154 -0.02 -9.03 8.92
C ALA A 154 -0.65 -9.94 7.84
N GLN A 155 0.17 -10.50 6.94
CA GLN A 155 -0.32 -11.15 5.73
C GLN A 155 -0.38 -12.67 5.80
N LEU A 156 0.44 -13.31 6.64
CA LEU A 156 0.44 -14.76 6.76
C LEU A 156 -0.55 -15.23 7.82
N LYS A 157 -1.57 -15.98 7.38
CA LYS A 157 -2.58 -16.57 8.26
C LYS A 157 -2.60 -18.08 8.12
N ARG A 158 -2.70 -18.77 9.25
CA ARG A 158 -2.93 -20.22 9.30
C ARG A 158 -4.43 -20.53 9.23
N PRO A 159 -4.82 -21.76 8.83
CA PRO A 159 -6.21 -22.19 8.91
C PRO A 159 -6.79 -21.99 10.31
N GLY A 160 -7.92 -21.28 10.40
CA GLY A 160 -8.59 -20.97 11.66
C GLY A 160 -8.00 -19.80 12.47
N GLU A 161 -6.90 -19.18 12.01
CA GLU A 161 -6.35 -17.98 12.65
C GLU A 161 -7.23 -16.76 12.34
N THR A 162 -7.74 -16.11 13.38
CA THR A 162 -8.57 -14.91 13.27
C THR A 162 -7.83 -13.68 13.79
N ALA A 163 -7.69 -12.67 12.94
CA ALA A 163 -7.22 -11.34 13.35
C ALA A 163 -8.44 -10.42 13.59
N PRO A 164 -8.34 -9.42 14.49
CA PRO A 164 -9.29 -8.32 14.54
C PRO A 164 -9.41 -7.64 13.16
N ASP A 165 -10.54 -7.00 12.89
CA ASP A 165 -10.70 -6.21 11.68
C ASP A 165 -9.94 -4.88 11.81
N ALA A 166 -8.93 -4.65 10.96
CA ALA A 166 -8.08 -3.46 11.02
C ALA A 166 -8.83 -2.14 10.74
N VAL A 167 -9.95 -2.20 10.01
CA VAL A 167 -10.76 -1.03 9.67
C VAL A 167 -11.79 -0.75 10.75
N ALA A 168 -12.48 -1.78 11.23
CA ALA A 168 -13.53 -1.66 12.23
C ALA A 168 -12.97 -1.50 13.66
N ASN A 169 -11.88 -2.19 13.99
CA ASN A 169 -11.28 -2.24 15.32
C ASN A 169 -9.76 -1.94 15.25
N PRO A 170 -9.35 -0.74 14.80
CA PRO A 170 -7.94 -0.42 14.52
C PRO A 170 -7.03 -0.57 15.75
N THR A 171 -7.49 -0.13 16.93
CA THR A 171 -6.70 -0.24 18.17
C THR A 171 -6.46 -1.70 18.55
N GLU A 172 -7.51 -2.53 18.52
CA GLU A 172 -7.38 -3.96 18.81
C GLU A 172 -6.49 -4.68 17.79
N TYR A 173 -6.59 -4.28 16.51
CA TYR A 173 -5.73 -4.81 15.46
C TYR A 173 -4.26 -4.45 15.69
N ILE A 174 -3.95 -3.21 16.06
CA ILE A 174 -2.58 -2.77 16.39
C ILE A 174 -2.02 -3.60 17.56
N ASP A 175 -2.79 -3.82 18.61
CA ASP A 175 -2.36 -4.63 19.76
C ASP A 175 -2.14 -6.10 19.40
N TRP A 176 -3.03 -6.67 18.58
CA TRP A 176 -2.87 -8.01 18.03
C TRP A 176 -1.62 -8.12 17.16
N LEU A 177 -1.41 -7.16 16.25
CA LEU A 177 -0.28 -7.12 15.32
C LEU A 177 1.03 -6.95 16.07
N ARG A 178 1.08 -6.13 17.13
CA ARG A 178 2.26 -5.99 18.00
C ARG A 178 2.67 -7.33 18.60
N THR A 179 1.69 -8.09 19.09
CA THR A 179 1.91 -9.43 19.64
C THR A 179 2.38 -10.39 18.55
N ARG A 180 1.74 -10.38 17.37
CA ARG A 180 2.09 -11.26 16.25
C ARG A 180 3.48 -10.95 15.69
N HIS A 181 3.86 -9.67 15.61
CA HIS A 181 5.19 -9.21 15.22
C HIS A 181 6.28 -9.75 16.14
N ALA A 182 6.06 -9.68 17.46
CA ALA A 182 6.97 -10.25 18.44
C ALA A 182 7.13 -11.78 18.27
N VAL A 183 6.04 -12.50 17.96
CA VAL A 183 6.09 -13.94 17.65
C VAL A 183 6.91 -14.21 16.40
N MET A 184 6.67 -13.49 15.30
CA MET A 184 7.42 -13.68 14.04
C MET A 184 8.92 -13.42 14.23
N ARG A 185 9.27 -12.42 15.05
CA ARG A 185 10.66 -12.12 15.40
C ARG A 185 11.35 -13.17 16.26
N ALA A 186 10.59 -13.88 17.08
CA ALA A 186 11.12 -14.91 17.96
C ALA A 186 11.34 -16.26 17.23
N LEU A 187 10.93 -16.36 15.97
CA LEU A 187 11.13 -17.58 15.18
C LEU A 187 12.64 -17.87 14.99
N PRO A 188 13.05 -19.15 15.02
CA PRO A 188 14.41 -19.53 14.69
C PRO A 188 14.80 -19.07 13.28
N GLY A 189 16.06 -18.65 13.09
CA GLY A 189 16.52 -18.12 11.80
C GLY A 189 16.33 -19.08 10.61
N SER A 190 16.41 -20.39 10.84
CA SER A 190 16.11 -21.42 9.82
C SER A 190 14.64 -21.41 9.41
N VAL A 191 13.72 -21.33 10.37
CA VAL A 191 12.27 -21.23 10.16
C VAL A 191 11.94 -19.94 9.42
N THR A 192 12.51 -18.81 9.86
CA THR A 192 12.30 -17.51 9.21
C THR A 192 12.79 -17.51 7.75
N SER A 193 13.93 -18.15 7.48
CA SER A 193 14.49 -18.23 6.12
C SER A 193 13.61 -19.05 5.18
N GLU A 194 13.12 -20.22 5.64
CA GLU A 194 12.20 -21.05 4.87
C GLU A 194 10.87 -20.32 4.61
N LEU A 195 10.28 -19.75 5.67
CA LEU A 195 9.02 -19.03 5.60
C LEU A 195 9.10 -17.84 4.64
N PHE A 196 10.18 -17.05 4.73
CA PHE A 196 10.39 -15.90 3.87
C PHE A 196 10.56 -16.28 2.40
N ALA A 197 11.31 -17.34 2.11
CA ALA A 197 11.49 -17.83 0.74
C ALA A 197 10.13 -18.19 0.10
N LYS A 198 9.30 -18.95 0.82
CA LYS A 198 7.95 -19.34 0.37
C LYS A 198 7.01 -18.14 0.24
N TYR A 199 7.04 -17.24 1.22
CA TYR A 199 6.24 -16.02 1.20
C TYR A 199 6.57 -15.13 -0.01
N ARG A 200 7.86 -14.96 -0.36
CA ARG A 200 8.26 -14.18 -1.54
C ARG A 200 7.69 -14.77 -2.84
N ASP A 201 7.77 -16.09 -3.00
CA ASP A 201 7.27 -16.77 -4.19
C ASP A 201 5.73 -16.72 -4.27
N ALA A 202 5.06 -16.74 -3.11
CA ALA A 202 3.62 -16.57 -3.01
C ALA A 202 3.17 -15.11 -3.29
N GLN A 203 3.91 -14.11 -2.82
CA GLN A 203 3.64 -12.69 -3.12
C GLN A 203 3.71 -12.39 -4.63
N ALA A 204 4.65 -13.00 -5.35
CA ALA A 204 4.72 -12.87 -6.80
C ALA A 204 3.45 -13.36 -7.52
N GLN A 205 2.75 -14.35 -6.93
CA GLN A 205 1.47 -14.88 -7.45
C GLN A 205 0.27 -14.02 -7.04
N ALA A 206 0.34 -13.33 -5.90
CA ALA A 206 -0.70 -12.43 -5.40
C ALA A 206 -0.62 -11.00 -5.98
N MET A 207 0.36 -10.73 -6.84
CA MET A 207 0.66 -9.40 -7.37
C MET A 207 -0.52 -8.81 -8.16
N GLN A 208 -1.02 -7.65 -7.70
CA GLN A 208 -2.13 -6.90 -8.30
C GLN A 208 -1.63 -5.50 -8.68
N PHE A 209 -1.74 -5.09 -9.95
CA PHE A 209 -1.30 -3.79 -10.55
C PHE A 209 0.18 -3.42 -10.33
N PHE A 210 0.51 -3.24 -9.07
CA PHE A 210 1.75 -3.06 -8.33
C PHE A 210 2.62 -4.29 -8.15
N ARG A 211 3.91 -4.28 -8.56
CA ARG A 211 4.90 -5.14 -7.90
C ARG A 211 5.35 -4.49 -6.59
N VAL A 212 4.53 -4.62 -5.57
CA VAL A 212 4.76 -4.02 -4.24
C VAL A 212 5.89 -4.75 -3.50
N TRP A 213 6.75 -3.97 -2.85
CA TRP A 213 7.77 -4.44 -1.93
C TRP A 213 7.92 -3.43 -0.77
N PHE A 214 9.00 -3.52 -0.01
CA PHE A 214 9.23 -2.66 1.14
C PHE A 214 10.71 -2.39 1.37
N ASP A 215 11.01 -1.26 2.00
CA ASP A 215 12.34 -0.87 2.48
C ASP A 215 12.30 -0.54 3.98
N GLY A 216 13.18 0.35 4.45
CA GLY A 216 13.20 0.78 5.85
C GLY A 216 12.14 1.82 6.24
N GLU A 217 11.50 2.44 5.26
CA GLU A 217 10.51 3.52 5.42
C GLU A 217 9.10 3.07 5.03
N GLY A 218 8.97 1.90 4.42
CA GLY A 218 7.69 1.24 4.19
C GLY A 218 7.54 0.75 2.77
N ILE A 219 6.34 0.90 2.22
CA ILE A 219 5.97 0.33 0.93
C ILE A 219 6.68 1.03 -0.24
N ILE A 220 7.26 0.24 -1.13
CA ILE A 220 7.84 0.68 -2.40
C ILE A 220 7.25 -0.14 -3.55
N VAL A 221 7.45 0.34 -4.77
CA VAL A 221 7.06 -0.35 -5.99
C VAL A 221 8.30 -0.68 -6.80
N LEU A 222 8.48 -1.97 -7.08
CA LEU A 222 9.55 -2.45 -7.95
C LEU A 222 9.13 -2.30 -9.42
N PRO A 223 10.08 -2.13 -10.36
CA PRO A 223 9.79 -2.24 -11.78
C PRO A 223 9.06 -3.55 -12.09
N LYS A 224 8.11 -3.50 -13.03
CA LYS A 224 7.27 -4.65 -13.37
C LYS A 224 8.09 -5.81 -13.95
N GLU A 225 9.13 -5.48 -14.72
CA GLU A 225 10.08 -6.45 -15.26
C GLU A 225 11.21 -6.71 -14.25
N ALA A 226 11.44 -7.98 -13.93
CA ALA A 226 12.50 -8.35 -13.01
C ALA A 226 13.88 -8.19 -13.67
N GLY A 227 14.81 -7.54 -12.97
CA GLY A 227 16.17 -7.28 -13.47
C GLY A 227 16.29 -6.02 -14.31
N ASP A 228 15.23 -5.23 -14.42
CA ASP A 228 15.27 -3.89 -14.98
C ASP A 228 16.26 -3.01 -14.18
N PRO A 229 17.16 -2.24 -14.83
CA PRO A 229 18.07 -1.31 -14.15
C PRO A 229 17.36 -0.15 -13.43
N LEU A 230 16.04 0.02 -13.63
CA LEU A 230 15.26 1.05 -12.95
C LEU A 230 15.25 0.86 -11.42
N SER A 231 15.40 1.97 -10.71
CA SER A 231 15.28 2.01 -9.25
C SER A 231 13.85 1.71 -8.80
N PRO A 232 13.66 1.13 -7.60
CA PRO A 232 12.36 1.12 -6.95
C PRO A 232 11.81 2.53 -6.79
N ALA A 233 10.48 2.64 -6.88
CA ALA A 233 9.74 3.88 -6.75
C ALA A 233 8.95 3.95 -5.45
N ARG A 234 8.76 5.15 -4.91
CA ARG A 234 7.78 5.43 -3.85
C ARG A 234 6.78 6.45 -4.39
N PHE A 235 5.50 6.08 -4.39
CA PHE A 235 4.43 6.95 -4.84
C PHE A 235 3.97 7.80 -3.67
N LEU A 236 4.45 9.04 -3.61
CA LEU A 236 4.18 9.96 -2.52
C LEU A 236 2.96 10.83 -2.82
N VAL A 237 2.12 11.07 -1.82
CA VAL A 237 1.01 12.03 -1.93
C VAL A 237 1.53 13.43 -2.26
N LEU A 238 2.65 13.85 -1.65
CA LEU A 238 3.23 15.18 -1.91
C LEU A 238 3.55 15.42 -3.40
N ALA A 239 3.85 14.36 -4.15
CA ALA A 239 4.18 14.47 -5.57
C ALA A 239 2.99 14.86 -6.46
N CYS A 240 1.76 14.76 -5.96
CA CYS A 240 0.56 15.17 -6.71
C CYS A 240 -0.09 16.47 -6.21
N LEU A 241 0.52 17.15 -5.22
CA LEU A 241 0.05 18.44 -4.69
C LEU A 241 0.60 19.62 -5.50
N SER A 242 -0.07 20.77 -5.42
CA SER A 242 0.39 21.96 -6.14
C SER A 242 1.67 22.55 -5.54
N GLU A 243 2.50 23.17 -6.39
CA GLU A 243 3.70 23.91 -5.95
C GLU A 243 3.36 25.00 -4.93
N LEU A 244 2.16 25.60 -5.02
CA LEU A 244 1.70 26.61 -4.07
C LEU A 244 1.50 26.01 -2.67
N ALA A 245 0.84 24.85 -2.56
CA ALA A 245 0.64 24.19 -1.27
C ALA A 245 1.97 23.74 -0.64
N LEU A 246 2.87 23.20 -1.45
CA LEU A 246 4.22 22.81 -1.01
C LEU A 246 5.01 24.02 -0.52
N SER A 247 5.01 25.12 -1.28
CA SER A 247 5.71 26.35 -0.94
C SER A 247 5.19 26.99 0.35
N LEU A 248 3.86 27.07 0.53
CA LEU A 248 3.24 27.65 1.74
C LEU A 248 3.55 26.86 3.01
N THR A 249 3.88 25.58 2.89
CA THR A 249 4.16 24.68 4.02
C THR A 249 5.65 24.35 4.16
N GLY A 250 6.50 24.86 3.28
CA GLY A 250 7.95 24.61 3.29
C GLY A 250 8.34 23.19 2.88
N LYS A 251 7.50 22.52 2.08
CA LYS A 251 7.76 21.19 1.50
C LYS A 251 8.32 21.32 0.07
N SER A 252 8.98 20.26 -0.40
CA SER A 252 9.52 20.13 -1.77
C SER A 252 9.27 18.74 -2.31
#